data_AF-A0A8S3DV72-F1
#
_entry.id   AF-A0A8S3DV72-F1
#
_cell.length_a   1.000
_cell.length_b   1.000
_cell.length_c   1.000
_cell.angle_alpha   90.00
_cell.angle_beta   90.00
_cell.angle_gamma   90.00
#
_symmetry.space_group_name_H-M   'P 1'
#
loop_
_entity.id
_entity.type
_entity.pdbx_description
1 polymer ?
#
loop_
_entity_poly.entity_id
_entity_poly.type
_entity_poly.pdbx_seq_one_letter_code
_entity_poly.pdbx_strand_id
1 'polypeptide(L)' 'MISAHESPLAAIAFDISGTKLATASNKGTVIRVHSAVDGSRLFEFRRGVRR' A
#
# COMPACT_ATOMS: atom_id res chain seq x y z
N MET A 1 10.38 -4.35 -9.23
CA MET A 1 9.76 -2.99 -9.19
C MET A 1 8.31 -3.15 -8.75
N ILE A 2 7.86 -2.42 -7.72
CA ILE A 2 6.49 -2.54 -7.19
C ILE A 2 5.59 -1.50 -7.88
N SER A 3 4.63 -1.97 -8.69
CA SER A 3 3.62 -1.10 -9.30
C SER A 3 2.46 -0.87 -8.33
N ALA A 4 2.67 -0.03 -7.32
CA ALA A 4 1.78 0.08 -6.16
C ALA A 4 0.45 0.79 -6.49
N HIS A 5 0.47 1.87 -7.27
CA HIS A 5 -0.71 2.68 -7.62
C HIS A 5 -0.52 3.36 -8.99
N GLU A 6 -1.61 3.62 -9.71
CA GLU A 6 -1.60 4.36 -10.98
C GLU A 6 -1.39 5.87 -10.77
N SER A 7 -1.82 6.39 -9.62
CA SER A 7 -1.66 7.80 -9.24
C SER A 7 -0.49 7.96 -8.27
N PRO A 8 0.10 9.17 -8.16
CA PRO A 8 1.24 9.43 -7.28
C PRO A 8 1.00 8.96 -5.84
N LEU A 9 2.04 8.41 -5.23
CA LEU A 9 2.02 8.01 -3.82
C LEU A 9 1.85 9.25 -2.94
N ALA A 10 0.98 9.14 -1.94
CA ALA A 10 0.78 10.15 -0.92
C ALA A 10 1.32 9.69 0.45
N ALA A 11 1.40 8.39 0.69
CA ALA A 11 1.93 7.85 1.94
C ALA A 11 2.61 6.48 1.71
N ILE A 12 3.68 6.24 2.48
CA ILE A 12 4.45 5.00 2.50
C ILE A 12 4.86 4.73 3.95
N ALA A 13 4.76 3.48 4.41
CA ALA A 13 5.26 3.07 5.71
C ALA A 13 5.69 1.59 5.72
N PHE A 14 6.77 1.28 6.42
CA PHE A 14 7.15 -0.10 6.73
C PHE A 14 6.49 -0.57 8.02
N ASP A 15 6.30 -1.89 8.15
CA ASP A 15 6.07 -2.49 9.47
C ASP A 15 7.35 -2.48 10.31
N ILE A 16 7.24 -2.71 11.63
CA ILE A 16 8.39 -2.59 12.55
C ILE A 16 9.54 -3.54 12.20
N SER A 17 9.21 -4.71 11.65
CA SER A 17 10.18 -5.71 11.22
C SER A 17 10.79 -5.41 9.84
N GLY A 18 10.32 -4.38 9.12
CA GLY A 18 10.77 -4.04 7.76
C GLY A 18 10.40 -5.06 6.68
N THR A 19 9.48 -5.99 6.97
CA THR A 19 9.09 -7.08 6.07
C THR A 19 7.89 -6.74 5.19
N LYS A 20 7.13 -5.70 5.56
CA LYS A 20 5.92 -5.27 4.84
C LYS A 20 5.98 -3.79 4.55
N LEU A 21 5.50 -3.42 3.37
CA LEU A 21 5.43 -2.05 2.88
C LEU A 21 3.97 -1.67 2.58
N ALA A 22 3.41 -0.79 3.42
CA ALA A 22 2.12 -0.17 3.19
C ALA A 22 2.26 1.08 2.30
N THR A 23 1.36 1.23 1.33
CA THR A 23 1.36 2.34 0.37
C THR A 23 -0.06 2.84 0.12
N ALA A 24 -0.20 4.16 -0.03
CA ALA A 24 -1.44 4.80 -0.48
C ALA A 24 -1.13 5.91 -1.49
N SER A 25 -2.00 6.08 -2.49
CA SER A 25 -1.93 7.17 -3.46
C SER A 25 -2.72 8.39 -3.04
N ASN A 26 -2.51 9.52 -3.75
CA ASN A 26 -3.26 10.76 -3.57
C ASN A 26 -4.78 10.62 -3.84
N LYS A 27 -5.20 9.64 -4.64
CA LYS A 27 -6.62 9.27 -4.77
C LYS A 27 -7.20 8.77 -3.45
N GLY A 28 -6.36 8.17 -2.61
CA GLY A 28 -6.66 7.83 -1.23
C GLY A 28 -7.78 6.81 -1.04
N THR A 29 -8.22 6.09 -2.08
CA THR A 29 -9.33 5.12 -1.95
C THR A 29 -8.89 3.75 -1.46
N VAL A 30 -7.64 3.38 -1.76
CA VAL A 30 -7.10 2.05 -1.52
C VAL A 30 -5.75 2.16 -0.84
N ILE A 31 -5.52 1.31 0.14
CA ILE A 31 -4.23 1.09 0.79
C ILE A 31 -3.78 -0.32 0.40
N ARG A 32 -2.53 -0.46 -0.05
CA ARG A 32 -1.95 -1.77 -0.42
C ARG A 32 -0.76 -2.08 0.45
N VAL A 33 -0.64 -3.33 0.86
CA VAL A 33 0.51 -3.85 1.60
C VAL A 33 1.23 -4.86 0.73
N HIS A 34 2.54 -4.68 0.58
CA HIS A 34 3.42 -5.56 -0.18
C HIS A 34 4.45 -6.21 0.74
N SER A 35 4.95 -7.37 0.37
CA SER A 35 6.18 -7.93 0.93
C SER A 35 7.35 -7.04 0.53
N ALA A 36 8.15 -6.61 1.50
CA ALA A 36 9.37 -5.85 1.23
C ALA A 36 10.50 -6.74 0.68
N VAL A 37 10.38 -8.06 0.81
CA VAL A 37 11.40 -9.03 0.39
C VAL A 37 11.33 -9.29 -1.12
N ASP A 38 10.12 -9.54 -1.64
CA ASP A 38 9.91 -9.94 -3.03
C ASP A 38 8.97 -9.01 -3.82
N GLY A 39 8.36 -8.01 -3.16
CA GLY A 39 7.45 -7.05 -3.79
C GLY A 39 6.05 -7.59 -4.07
N SER A 40 5.73 -8.81 -3.65
CA SER A 40 4.39 -9.39 -3.82
C SER A 40 3.33 -8.59 -3.06
N ARG A 41 2.13 -8.43 -3.64
CA ARG A 41 1.01 -7.78 -2.96
C ARG A 41 0.38 -8.77 -1.98
N LEU A 42 0.44 -8.46 -0.70
CA LEU A 42 -0.10 -9.27 0.38
C LEU A 42 -1.55 -8.90 0.70
N PHE A 43 -1.85 -7.60 0.76
CA PHE A 43 -3.17 -7.10 1.15
C PHE A 43 -3.61 -5.87 0.35
N GLU A 44 -4.93 -5.71 0.28
CA GLU A 44 -5.58 -4.52 -0.25
C GLU A 44 -6.75 -4.13 0.67
N PHE A 45 -6.75 -2.88 1.13
CA PHE A 45 -7.78 -2.32 2.00
C PHE A 45 -8.40 -1.12 1.31
N ARG A 46 -9.72 -0.94 1.45
CA ARG A 46 -10.40 0.28 0.98
C ARG A 46 -10.59 1.24 2.14
N ARG A 47 -10.09 2.46 1.98
CA ARG A 47 -10.32 3.56 2.93
C ARG A 47 -11.64 4.23 2.58
N GLY A 48 -12.53 4.32 3.56
CA GLY A 48 -13.91 4.75 3.37
C GLY A 48 -14.82 3.54 3.17
N VAL A 49 -15.69 3.30 4.15
CA VAL A 49 -16.76 2.30 4.09
C VAL A 49 -18.06 3.05 3.81
N ARG A 50 -18.96 2.44 3.04
CA ARG A 50 -20.33 2.93 2.81
C ARG A 50 -20.99 3.28 4.15
N ARG A 51 -21.70 4.39 4.17
CA ARG A 51 -22.59 4.79 5.26
C ARG A 51 -23.65 3.73 5.50
#